data_AF-A0A6H5HSA0-F1
#
_entry.id   AF-A0A6H5HSA0-F1
#
_cell.length_a   1.000
_cell.length_b   1.000
_cell.length_c   1.000
_cell.angle_alpha   90.00
_cell.angle_beta   90.00
_cell.angle_gamma   90.00
#
_symmetry.space_group_name_H-M   'P 1'
#
loop_
_entity.id
_entity.type
_entity.pdbx_description
1 polymer ?
#
loop_
_entity_poly.entity_id
_entity_poly.type
_entity_poly.pdbx_seq_one_letter_code
_entity_poly.pdbx_strand_id
1 'polypeptide(L)'
;MPVSAKAATLIIPLCLCSYFPTSLTHNINKHIRFSYTIFQRIKLTEKSARSKRSPVPIRAKDEQDLSKVPGRAGIDYPLFRSVPPTNFHCGSVPYAPGIYANVETGCQAYHICHDGREGHQGASFLCPNGTLFNQHEFACDWWYNVNCADATRLYE
;
A
#
# COMPACT_ATOMS: atom_id res chain seq x y z
N MET A 1 10.76 -32.03 -64.48
CA MET A 1 9.46 -31.42 -64.76
C MET A 1 9.08 -30.53 -63.58
N PRO A 2 9.15 -29.20 -63.74
CA PRO A 2 8.72 -28.23 -62.73
C PRO A 2 7.25 -27.86 -62.95
N VAL A 3 6.50 -27.61 -61.87
CA VAL A 3 5.25 -26.83 -61.94
C VAL A 3 5.40 -25.60 -61.06
N SER A 4 5.17 -24.47 -61.71
CA SER A 4 5.36 -23.09 -61.29
C SER A 4 3.99 -22.42 -61.26
N ALA A 5 3.67 -21.66 -60.22
CA ALA A 5 2.70 -20.56 -60.27
C ALA A 5 2.91 -19.70 -59.00
N LYS A 6 3.70 -18.63 -59.05
CA LYS A 6 3.40 -17.24 -59.48
C LYS A 6 2.38 -16.52 -58.59
N ALA A 7 2.94 -15.56 -57.83
CA ALA A 7 2.25 -14.51 -57.10
C ALA A 7 1.42 -13.63 -58.03
N ALA A 8 0.22 -13.26 -57.59
CA ALA A 8 -0.66 -12.33 -58.26
C ALA A 8 -0.74 -11.02 -57.45
N THR A 9 -0.07 -10.01 -57.98
CA THR A 9 -0.22 -8.59 -57.64
C THR A 9 -1.57 -8.10 -58.18
N LEU A 10 -2.40 -7.46 -57.35
CA LEU A 10 -3.58 -6.72 -57.79
C LEU A 10 -3.53 -5.30 -57.24
N ILE A 11 -3.48 -4.36 -58.18
CA ILE A 11 -3.35 -2.91 -58.04
C ILE A 11 -4.69 -2.29 -58.49
N ILE A 12 -5.34 -1.51 -57.60
CA ILE A 12 -6.19 -0.30 -57.86
C ILE A 12 -7.58 -0.56 -58.53
N PRO A 13 -8.71 0.13 -58.17
CA PRO A 13 -8.83 1.59 -58.03
C PRO A 13 -9.68 2.18 -56.89
N LEU A 14 -9.24 3.37 -56.46
CA LEU A 14 -10.09 4.44 -55.93
C LEU A 14 -10.96 4.99 -57.08
N CYS A 15 -12.27 5.02 -56.91
CA CYS A 15 -13.12 5.95 -57.64
C CYS A 15 -14.28 6.45 -56.75
N LEU A 16 -14.51 7.74 -56.89
CA LEU A 16 -15.32 8.62 -56.08
C LEU A 16 -16.82 8.57 -56.44
N CYS A 17 -17.59 9.18 -55.53
CA CYS A 17 -18.81 9.95 -55.78
C CYS A 17 -20.17 9.23 -55.86
N SER A 18 -21.05 9.76 -54.99
CA SER A 18 -22.45 10.12 -55.24
C SER A 18 -23.48 8.99 -55.11
N TYR A 19 -24.25 9.03 -54.02
CA TYR A 19 -25.68 9.33 -54.08
C TYR A 19 -26.23 9.58 -52.67
N PHE A 20 -26.46 10.85 -52.35
CA PHE A 20 -27.38 11.27 -51.29
C PHE A 20 -28.82 11.06 -51.77
N PRO A 21 -29.73 10.62 -50.90
CA PRO A 21 -31.09 11.16 -50.91
C PRO A 21 -31.42 11.83 -49.58
N THR A 22 -31.87 13.07 -49.69
CA THR A 22 -32.40 13.93 -48.65
C THR A 22 -33.84 13.57 -48.27
N SER A 23 -34.19 13.88 -47.01
CA SER A 23 -35.51 14.25 -46.49
C SER A 23 -36.33 13.16 -45.80
N LEU A 24 -36.38 13.25 -44.46
CA LEU A 24 -37.61 13.14 -43.66
C LEU A 24 -37.30 13.53 -42.20
N THR A 25 -37.34 14.84 -41.93
CA THR A 25 -37.34 15.40 -40.58
C THR A 25 -38.75 15.38 -40.00
N HIS A 26 -39.01 14.57 -38.96
CA HIS A 26 -40.20 14.74 -38.12
C HIS A 26 -39.86 14.57 -36.64
N ASN A 27 -39.74 15.73 -35.97
CA ASN A 27 -40.24 16.04 -34.63
C ASN A 27 -40.07 14.99 -33.49
N ILE A 28 -39.02 15.16 -32.68
CA ILE A 28 -38.93 14.56 -31.34
C ILE A 28 -38.55 15.63 -30.31
N ASN A 29 -39.34 16.71 -30.20
CA ASN A 29 -39.09 17.79 -29.24
C ASN A 29 -40.11 17.81 -28.10
N LYS A 30 -40.26 16.68 -27.39
CA LYS A 30 -41.10 16.62 -26.17
C LYS A 30 -40.56 15.82 -24.98
N HIS A 31 -39.36 15.23 -25.06
CA HIS A 31 -38.77 14.46 -23.95
C HIS A 31 -37.59 15.13 -23.22
N ILE A 32 -37.06 16.25 -23.72
CA ILE A 32 -35.87 16.91 -23.13
C ILE A 32 -36.24 18.01 -22.10
N ARG A 33 -37.54 18.22 -21.81
CA ARG A 33 -37.96 19.23 -20.80
C ARG A 33 -38.26 18.65 -19.41
N PHE A 34 -38.30 17.32 -19.26
CA PHE A 34 -38.59 16.67 -17.98
C PHE A 34 -37.34 16.47 -17.10
N SER A 35 -36.14 16.55 -17.68
CA SER A 35 -34.88 16.36 -16.93
C SER A 35 -34.39 17.64 -16.24
N TYR A 36 -34.73 18.82 -16.77
CA TYR A 36 -34.19 20.09 -16.25
C TYR A 36 -34.77 20.53 -14.89
N THR A 37 -35.99 20.12 -14.53
CA THR A 37 -36.58 20.41 -13.21
C THR A 37 -36.13 19.46 -12.11
N ILE A 38 -35.62 18.27 -12.45
CA ILE A 38 -35.08 17.31 -11.48
C ILE A 38 -33.72 17.80 -10.96
N PHE A 39 -32.90 18.41 -11.81
CA PHE A 39 -31.57 18.90 -11.43
C PHE A 39 -31.60 20.16 -10.54
N GLN A 40 -32.65 20.99 -10.58
CA GLN A 40 -32.69 22.22 -9.77
C GLN A 40 -33.11 22.00 -8.30
N ARG A 41 -33.55 20.80 -7.89
CA ARG A 41 -33.94 20.52 -6.49
C ARG A 41 -32.83 19.93 -5.61
N ILE A 42 -31.71 19.50 -6.19
CA ILE A 42 -30.58 18.93 -5.43
C ILE A 42 -29.73 20.04 -4.77
N LYS A 43 -29.85 21.29 -5.21
CA LYS A 43 -29.01 22.43 -4.74
C LYS A 43 -29.46 23.11 -3.44
N LEU A 44 -30.47 22.62 -2.72
CA LEU A 44 -30.96 23.27 -1.49
C LEU A 44 -30.59 22.55 -0.17
N THR A 45 -29.94 21.38 -0.22
CA THR A 45 -29.52 20.65 0.99
C THR A 45 -28.02 20.76 1.30
N GLU A 46 -27.24 21.52 0.53
CA GLU A 46 -25.81 21.80 0.83
C GLU A 46 -25.62 23.04 1.74
N LYS A 47 -26.60 23.37 2.60
CA LYS A 47 -26.45 24.38 3.67
C LYS A 47 -26.10 23.75 5.02
N SER A 48 -25.39 22.62 5.04
CA SER A 48 -24.90 22.01 6.27
C SER A 48 -23.47 22.46 6.56
N ALA A 49 -23.36 23.37 7.52
CA ALA A 49 -22.22 23.58 8.40
C ALA A 49 -20.82 23.64 7.75
N ARG A 50 -20.44 24.82 7.27
CA ARG A 50 -19.02 25.22 7.24
C ARG A 50 -18.51 25.30 8.68
N SER A 51 -18.10 24.16 9.23
CA SER A 51 -17.27 24.10 10.43
C SER A 51 -16.03 24.95 10.16
N LYS A 52 -15.92 26.10 10.86
CA LYS A 52 -14.71 26.91 10.87
C LYS A 52 -13.62 26.12 11.58
N ARG A 53 -12.98 25.17 10.90
CA ARG A 53 -11.64 24.75 11.26
C ARG A 53 -10.71 25.85 10.76
N SER A 54 -10.10 26.57 11.69
CA SER A 54 -8.88 27.32 11.38
C SER A 54 -7.91 26.42 10.62
N PRO A 55 -7.08 26.96 9.71
CA PRO A 55 -5.92 26.23 9.22
C PRO A 55 -5.05 25.91 10.44
N VAL A 56 -5.14 24.68 10.93
CA VAL A 56 -4.08 24.15 11.78
C VAL A 56 -2.87 24.13 10.86
N PRO A 57 -1.76 24.80 11.19
CA PRO A 57 -0.53 24.61 10.46
C PRO A 57 -0.33 23.10 10.37
N ILE A 58 -0.05 22.55 9.19
CA ILE A 58 0.43 21.17 9.11
C ILE A 58 1.79 21.19 9.79
N ARG A 59 1.79 21.12 11.12
CA ARG A 59 2.92 20.69 11.92
C ARG A 59 3.22 19.31 11.39
N ALA A 60 4.47 19.07 10.98
CA ALA A 60 4.99 17.75 10.68
C ALA A 60 4.48 16.80 11.77
N LYS A 61 3.49 15.99 11.43
CA LYS A 61 2.69 15.21 12.40
C LYS A 61 3.30 13.84 12.61
N ASP A 62 4.61 13.74 12.42
CA ASP A 62 5.39 12.51 12.43
C ASP A 62 6.45 12.51 13.54
N GLU A 63 6.52 13.57 14.34
CA GLU A 63 7.42 13.62 15.48
C GLU A 63 6.68 13.08 16.70
N GLN A 64 6.84 11.79 16.94
CA GLN A 64 6.35 11.15 18.16
C GLN A 64 7.07 11.77 19.36
N ASP A 65 6.33 12.18 20.39
CA ASP A 65 6.90 12.79 21.59
C ASP A 65 7.64 11.72 22.42
N LEU A 66 8.95 11.63 22.22
CA LEU A 66 9.84 10.67 22.91
C LEU A 66 10.31 11.17 24.28
N SER A 67 9.85 12.34 24.76
CA SER A 67 10.32 12.91 26.04
C SER A 67 10.04 12.03 27.26
N LYS A 68 9.09 11.09 27.15
CA LYS A 68 8.71 10.15 28.20
C LYS A 68 9.40 8.78 28.09
N VAL A 69 10.14 8.54 27.01
CA VAL A 69 10.86 7.28 26.80
C VAL A 69 12.25 7.44 27.39
N PRO A 70 12.68 6.58 28.33
CA PRO A 70 14.02 6.66 28.90
C PRO A 70 15.09 6.28 27.86
N GLY A 71 16.24 6.93 27.93
CA GLY A 71 17.35 6.74 26.99
C GLY A 71 17.29 7.64 25.76
N ARG A 72 18.26 7.49 24.88
CA ARG A 72 18.42 8.27 23.65
C ARG A 72 18.17 7.39 22.43
N ALA A 73 17.17 7.75 21.65
CA ALA A 73 16.89 7.12 20.37
C ALA A 73 18.11 7.17 19.43
N GLY A 74 18.37 6.06 18.74
CA GLY A 74 19.52 5.88 17.84
C GLY A 74 20.84 5.57 18.54
N ILE A 75 20.90 5.64 19.87
CA ILE A 75 22.09 5.31 20.66
C ILE A 75 21.79 4.13 21.58
N ASP A 76 20.78 4.28 22.45
CA ASP A 76 20.43 3.26 23.45
C ASP A 76 19.43 2.24 22.90
N TYR A 77 18.59 2.68 21.95
CA TYR A 77 17.64 1.83 21.21
C TYR A 77 17.42 2.39 19.79
N PRO A 78 17.13 1.54 18.79
CA PRO A 78 16.83 1.96 17.42
C PRO A 78 15.49 2.71 17.30
N LEU A 79 15.32 3.47 16.22
CA LEU A 79 14.13 4.30 15.96
C LEU A 79 13.60 4.12 14.54
N PHE A 80 13.24 2.88 14.18
CA PHE A 80 12.66 2.58 12.89
C PHE A 80 11.20 3.03 12.81
N ARG A 81 10.79 3.61 11.66
CA ARG A 81 9.39 3.96 11.36
C ARG A 81 8.65 2.84 10.62
N SER A 82 9.42 1.95 9.99
CA SER A 82 8.98 0.77 9.26
C SER A 82 10.08 -0.28 9.36
N VAL A 83 9.73 -1.56 9.28
CA VAL A 83 10.73 -2.65 9.28
C VAL A 83 11.68 -2.45 8.09
N PRO A 84 12.99 -2.22 8.31
CA PRO A 84 13.93 -2.08 7.21
C PRO A 84 14.20 -3.44 6.54
N PRO A 85 14.65 -3.46 5.28
CA PRO A 85 15.16 -4.69 4.67
C PRO A 85 16.36 -5.24 5.47
N THR A 86 16.34 -6.55 5.71
CA THR A 86 17.37 -7.30 6.46
C THR A 86 17.56 -8.68 5.82
N ASN A 87 18.54 -9.47 6.28
CA ASN A 87 18.72 -10.84 5.82
C ASN A 87 17.92 -11.89 6.61
N PHE A 88 17.00 -11.46 7.49
CA PHE A 88 16.12 -12.39 8.19
C PHE A 88 15.31 -13.22 7.19
N HIS A 89 15.14 -14.52 7.49
CA HIS A 89 14.41 -15.45 6.63
C HIS A 89 13.79 -16.57 7.48
N CYS A 90 12.49 -16.84 7.30
CA CYS A 90 11.77 -17.88 8.03
C CYS A 90 12.25 -19.31 7.73
N GLY A 91 12.95 -19.51 6.61
CA GLY A 91 13.66 -20.76 6.32
C GLY A 91 15.02 -20.92 7.00
N SER A 92 15.50 -19.89 7.73
CA SER A 92 16.78 -19.91 8.45
C SER A 92 16.61 -20.03 9.97
N VAL A 93 15.37 -20.11 10.46
CA VAL A 93 15.03 -20.30 11.86
C VAL A 93 14.61 -21.76 12.11
N PRO A 94 14.77 -22.29 13.33
CA PRO A 94 14.64 -23.72 13.59
C PRO A 94 13.19 -24.24 13.54
N TYR A 95 12.20 -23.39 13.82
CA TYR A 95 10.79 -23.79 13.91
C TYR A 95 9.86 -22.89 13.09
N ALA A 96 8.86 -23.50 12.46
CA ALA A 96 7.72 -22.78 11.89
C ALA A 96 6.47 -23.62 12.15
N PRO A 97 5.43 -23.09 12.84
CA PRO A 97 5.24 -21.69 13.23
C PRO A 97 6.16 -21.22 14.37
N GLY A 98 6.51 -19.93 14.39
CA GLY A 98 7.34 -19.32 15.44
C GLY A 98 7.43 -17.79 15.37
N ILE A 99 7.92 -17.15 16.43
CA ILE A 99 8.09 -15.69 16.51
C ILE A 99 9.55 -15.38 16.86
N TYR A 100 10.18 -14.52 16.08
CA TYR A 100 11.63 -14.34 16.09
C TYR A 100 12.04 -12.87 16.13
N ALA A 101 12.91 -12.51 17.07
CA ALA A 101 13.55 -11.20 17.16
C ALA A 101 14.46 -10.97 15.95
N ASN A 102 14.46 -9.79 15.34
CA ASN A 102 15.41 -9.46 14.29
C ASN A 102 16.63 -8.74 14.87
N VAL A 103 17.73 -9.48 15.04
CA VAL A 103 18.97 -8.96 15.60
C VAL A 103 19.64 -7.88 14.74
N GLU A 104 19.45 -7.88 13.43
CA GLU A 104 20.01 -6.83 12.54
C GLU A 104 19.36 -5.46 12.80
N THR A 105 18.12 -5.45 13.30
CA THR A 105 17.40 -4.23 13.67
C THR A 105 17.58 -3.85 15.14
N GLY A 106 18.54 -4.45 15.85
CA GLY A 106 18.65 -4.28 17.29
C GLY A 106 17.41 -4.78 18.04
N CYS A 107 16.70 -5.76 17.48
CA CYS A 107 15.47 -6.34 18.04
C CYS A 107 14.28 -5.38 18.15
N GLN A 108 14.29 -4.21 17.52
CA GLN A 108 13.05 -3.43 17.41
C GLN A 108 12.08 -4.07 16.41
N ALA A 109 12.58 -4.71 15.36
CA ALA A 109 11.75 -5.54 14.50
C ALA A 109 11.70 -6.98 15.01
N TYR A 110 10.55 -7.62 14.80
CA TYR A 110 10.37 -9.05 14.99
C TYR A 110 9.48 -9.62 13.87
N HIS A 111 9.56 -10.93 13.69
CA HIS A 111 8.92 -11.63 12.59
C HIS A 111 8.09 -12.80 13.10
N ILE A 112 6.94 -13.04 12.48
CA ILE A 112 6.11 -14.23 12.71
C ILE A 112 6.25 -15.11 11.48
N CYS A 113 6.82 -16.29 11.68
CA CYS A 113 6.97 -17.30 10.65
C CYS A 113 5.81 -18.29 10.72
N HIS A 114 5.16 -18.54 9.58
CA HIS A 114 4.09 -19.53 9.44
C HIS A 114 4.31 -20.39 8.18
N ASP A 115 3.31 -20.49 7.30
CA ASP A 115 3.33 -21.33 6.10
C ASP A 115 3.92 -20.63 4.85
N GLY A 116 4.56 -19.47 5.03
CA GLY A 116 5.22 -18.73 3.97
C GLY A 116 4.31 -17.83 3.12
N ARG A 117 2.99 -17.78 3.39
CA ARG A 117 2.06 -16.89 2.66
C ARG A 117 2.38 -15.39 2.80
N GLU A 118 3.06 -15.01 3.88
CA GLU A 118 3.47 -13.64 4.18
C GLU A 118 4.84 -13.29 3.58
N GLY A 119 5.40 -14.18 2.75
CA GLY A 119 6.71 -14.02 2.13
C GLY A 119 7.82 -14.65 2.95
N HIS A 120 9.05 -14.44 2.48
CA HIS A 120 10.23 -15.13 2.98
C HIS A 120 10.62 -14.73 4.42
N GLN A 121 10.24 -13.53 4.85
CA GLN A 121 10.42 -13.01 6.21
C GLN A 121 9.23 -13.25 7.13
N GLY A 122 8.13 -13.81 6.62
CA GLY A 122 6.86 -13.85 7.34
C GLY A 122 6.29 -12.45 7.63
N ALA A 123 5.25 -12.37 8.45
CA ALA A 123 4.73 -11.09 8.89
C ALA A 123 5.76 -10.36 9.77
N SER A 124 5.99 -9.09 9.48
CA SER A 124 7.05 -8.30 10.09
C SER A 124 6.45 -7.12 10.85
N PHE A 125 6.93 -6.89 12.06
CA PHE A 125 6.39 -5.88 12.97
C PHE A 125 7.52 -5.09 13.64
N LEU A 126 7.19 -3.89 14.15
CA LEU A 126 8.06 -3.11 15.02
C LEU A 126 7.47 -3.03 16.42
N CYS A 127 8.33 -3.19 17.41
CA CYS A 127 8.06 -2.77 18.77
C CYS A 127 7.95 -1.23 18.84
N PRO A 128 7.14 -0.70 19.78
CA PRO A 128 7.08 0.73 20.07
C PRO A 128 8.47 1.35 20.33
N ASN A 129 8.58 2.66 20.12
CA ASN A 129 9.83 3.37 20.36
C ASN A 129 10.22 3.31 21.86
N GLY A 130 11.43 2.81 22.13
CA GLY A 130 11.93 2.58 23.50
C GLY A 130 11.80 1.13 23.99
N THR A 131 11.20 0.25 23.19
CA THR A 131 11.10 -1.18 23.52
C THR A 131 11.72 -2.04 22.43
N LEU A 132 12.17 -3.23 22.81
CA LEU A 132 12.75 -4.24 21.94
C LEU A 132 12.03 -5.55 22.16
N PHE A 133 11.96 -6.37 21.12
CA PHE A 133 11.36 -7.69 21.20
C PHE A 133 12.25 -8.59 22.05
N ASN A 134 11.72 -9.00 23.19
CA ASN A 134 12.34 -9.95 24.08
C ASN A 134 12.00 -11.37 23.60
N GLN A 135 12.98 -12.06 23.03
CA GLN A 135 12.80 -13.41 22.49
C GLN A 135 12.35 -14.41 23.55
N HIS A 136 12.78 -14.26 24.81
CA HIS A 136 12.43 -15.16 25.90
C HIS A 136 10.95 -15.03 26.30
N GLU A 137 10.45 -13.79 26.35
CA GLU A 137 9.08 -13.49 26.77
C GLU A 137 8.07 -13.45 25.61
N PHE A 138 8.56 -13.52 24.38
CA PHE A 138 7.78 -13.33 23.15
C PHE A 138 6.96 -12.02 23.14
N ALA A 139 7.51 -10.96 23.73
CA ALA A 139 6.84 -9.67 23.87
C ALA A 139 7.84 -8.51 23.77
N CYS A 140 7.36 -7.30 23.46
CA CYS A 140 8.19 -6.11 23.52
C CYS A 140 8.38 -5.66 24.98
N ASP A 141 9.63 -5.52 25.41
CA ASP A 141 10.00 -5.02 26.75
C ASP A 141 10.92 -3.81 26.59
N TRP A 142 11.11 -3.04 27.67
CA TRP A 142 12.00 -1.89 27.69
C TRP A 142 13.40 -2.26 27.21
N TRP A 143 14.02 -1.38 26.42
CA TRP A 143 15.31 -1.65 25.79
C TRP A 143 16.41 -2.08 26.77
N TYR A 144 16.38 -1.60 28.01
CA TYR A 144 17.35 -1.93 29.04
C TYR A 144 17.13 -3.30 29.70
N ASN A 145 15.99 -3.95 29.45
CA ASN A 145 15.69 -5.31 29.91
C ASN A 145 16.05 -6.39 28.87
N VAL A 146 16.35 -5.98 27.63
CA VAL A 146 16.51 -6.91 26.51
C VAL A 146 17.96 -6.95 26.04
N ASN A 147 18.62 -8.09 26.20
CA ASN A 147 19.89 -8.35 25.52
C ASN A 147 19.64 -8.91 24.12
N CYS A 148 19.54 -8.05 23.12
CA CYS A 148 19.24 -8.44 21.75
C CYS A 148 20.26 -9.43 21.15
N ALA A 149 21.53 -9.36 21.55
CA ALA A 149 22.56 -10.27 21.04
C ALA A 149 22.30 -11.74 21.39
N ASP A 150 21.62 -12.00 22.51
CA ASP A 150 21.30 -13.36 22.96
C ASP A 150 20.07 -13.95 22.26
N ALA A 151 19.30 -13.14 21.52
CA ALA A 151 18.02 -13.56 20.97
C ALA A 151 18.13 -14.80 20.06
N THR A 152 19.15 -14.87 19.21
CA THR A 152 19.37 -16.04 18.32
C THR A 152 19.58 -17.35 19.07
N ARG A 153 20.10 -17.27 20.31
CA ARG A 153 20.33 -18.41 21.20
C ARG A 153 19.06 -18.91 21.87
N LEU A 154 17.97 -18.13 21.77
CA LEU A 154 16.66 -18.36 22.37
C LEU A 154 15.59 -18.64 21.29
N TYR A 155 16.01 -18.93 20.06
CA TYR A 155 15.11 -19.39 19.00
C TYR A 155 14.72 -20.85 19.26
N GLU A 156 13.82 -21.05 20.23
CA GLU A 156 13.27 -22.33 20.65
C GLU A 156 11.84 -22.57 20.14
#